data_AF-A0A6G9AZA6-F1
#
_entry.id   AF-A0A6G9AZA6-F1
#
_cell.length_a   1.000
_cell.length_b   1.000
_cell.length_c   1.000
_cell.angle_alpha   90.00
_cell.angle_beta   90.00
_cell.angle_gamma   90.00
#
_symmetry.space_group_name_H-M   'P 1'
#
loop_
_entity.id
_entity.type
_entity.pdbx_description
1 polymer ?
#
loop_
_entity_poly.entity_id
_entity_poly.type
_entity_poly.pdbx_seq_one_letter_code
_entity_poly.pdbx_strand_id
1 'polypeptide(L)'
;MLGLVLLATAYTISYSQGTVPAQTTPVKPLATPADGVPVDSMPFDFHKDIAQQLIPFEEMYKLALTYAPSVKFESAVSNSQLAAYQLAKLQILQNLNGFANYSTGNQAILSTGTNVTDQLGQISNGYRAGVNVSISIHDLFGRPQQIRLARANYEATQERKRTAEIQLKRDLFNMYQDLILSQRVLQIRLRDDQASLAAYRIAEVELQKGKITPETHAFNSNRYAETRTTVEQAKTQFIKSMYALELFVGVPIQQLKRN
;
A
#
# COMPACT_ATOMS: atom_id res chain seq x y z
N MET A 1 11.31 -63.31 12.86
CA MET A 1 11.69 -63.29 14.29
C MET A 1 12.61 -62.09 14.48
N LEU A 2 12.23 -61.20 15.42
CA LEU A 2 12.80 -59.88 15.75
C LEU A 2 12.70 -58.81 14.65
N GLY A 3 11.97 -57.69 14.78
CA GLY A 3 11.43 -56.98 15.95
C GLY A 3 12.26 -55.72 16.22
N LEU A 4 12.10 -54.66 15.41
CA LEU A 4 12.81 -53.39 15.57
C LEU A 4 11.89 -52.38 16.28
N VAL A 5 12.20 -52.11 17.54
CA VAL A 5 11.46 -51.19 18.41
C VAL A 5 12.10 -49.81 18.38
N LEU A 6 11.24 -48.79 18.21
CA LEU A 6 11.51 -47.36 18.33
C LEU A 6 12.02 -46.99 19.73
N LEU A 7 13.04 -46.14 19.82
CA LEU A 7 13.28 -45.33 21.02
C LEU A 7 13.56 -43.88 20.61
N ALA A 8 12.56 -43.03 20.83
CA ALA A 8 12.66 -41.58 20.77
C ALA A 8 13.13 -41.06 22.13
N THR A 9 14.25 -40.36 22.17
CA THR A 9 14.78 -39.70 23.36
C THR A 9 14.05 -38.37 23.58
N ALA A 10 13.24 -38.29 24.62
CA ALA A 10 12.65 -37.05 25.14
C ALA A 10 13.62 -36.42 26.16
N TYR A 11 13.96 -35.14 25.94
CA TYR A 11 14.67 -34.33 26.93
C TYR A 11 13.66 -33.74 27.92
N THR A 12 13.78 -34.09 29.19
CA THR A 12 13.04 -33.46 30.30
C THR A 12 13.93 -32.43 30.99
N ILE A 13 13.47 -31.17 31.05
CA ILE A 13 14.08 -30.12 31.88
C ILE A 13 13.33 -30.10 33.23
N SER A 14 14.10 -30.30 34.30
CA SER A 14 13.63 -30.34 35.68
C SER A 14 13.54 -28.91 36.25
N TYR A 15 12.42 -28.59 36.90
CA TYR A 15 12.24 -27.36 37.68
C TYR A 15 12.82 -27.55 39.10
N SER A 16 13.79 -26.72 39.50
CA SER A 16 14.22 -26.61 40.90
C SER A 16 13.49 -25.46 41.59
N GLN A 17 12.79 -25.78 42.69
CA GLN A 17 12.14 -24.83 43.59
C GLN A 17 13.19 -24.01 44.37
N GLY A 18 13.09 -22.68 44.30
CA GLY A 18 13.75 -21.75 45.20
C GLY A 18 12.69 -20.90 45.89
N THR A 19 12.56 -21.05 47.20
CA THR A 19 11.66 -20.33 48.10
C THR A 19 12.06 -18.85 48.23
N VAL A 20 11.10 -17.93 48.06
CA VAL A 20 11.28 -16.49 48.34
C VAL A 20 10.35 -16.11 49.51
N PRO A 21 10.85 -15.44 50.57
CA PRO A 21 10.05 -15.12 51.76
C PRO A 21 9.11 -13.93 51.54
N ALA A 22 8.00 -13.92 52.28
CA ALA A 22 7.01 -12.86 52.31
C ALA A 22 7.54 -11.61 53.03
N GLN A 23 7.41 -10.44 52.41
CA GLN A 23 7.50 -9.14 53.07
C GLN A 23 6.32 -8.27 52.68
N THR A 24 5.57 -7.87 53.71
CA THR A 24 4.45 -6.95 53.72
C THR A 24 4.94 -5.50 53.64
N THR A 25 4.42 -4.72 52.69
CA THR A 25 4.49 -3.25 52.71
C THR A 25 3.11 -2.65 52.36
N PRO A 26 2.78 -1.46 52.90
CA PRO A 26 1.41 -1.00 53.10
C PRO A 26 0.73 -0.47 51.84
N VAL A 27 -0.58 -0.73 51.73
CA VAL A 27 -1.45 -0.29 50.64
C VAL A 27 -1.64 1.24 50.70
N LYS A 28 -1.11 1.94 49.68
CA LYS A 28 -1.48 3.32 49.36
C LYS A 28 -2.79 3.30 48.54
N PRO A 29 -3.87 4.01 48.95
CA PRO A 29 -5.11 4.00 48.19
C PRO A 29 -4.93 4.80 46.90
N LEU A 30 -5.12 4.18 45.73
CA LEU A 30 -5.14 4.89 44.45
C LEU A 30 -6.59 5.17 44.04
N ALA A 31 -6.95 6.43 44.23
CA ALA A 31 -7.92 7.27 43.54
C ALA A 31 -9.01 6.61 42.66
N THR A 32 -10.25 6.89 43.07
CA THR A 32 -11.46 7.01 42.25
C THR A 32 -11.18 7.55 40.83
N PRO A 33 -11.71 6.93 39.77
CA PRO A 33 -11.73 7.56 38.45
C PRO A 33 -12.83 8.62 38.42
N ALA A 34 -12.55 9.78 38.99
CA ALA A 34 -13.13 11.04 38.57
C ALA A 34 -12.15 11.67 37.57
N ASP A 35 -12.72 12.42 36.64
CA ASP A 35 -12.09 13.12 35.52
C ASP A 35 -11.91 12.30 34.25
N GLY A 36 -12.69 12.74 33.25
CA GLY A 36 -12.81 12.16 31.95
C GLY A 36 -11.45 12.06 31.27
N VAL A 37 -11.18 10.85 30.78
CA VAL A 37 -10.27 10.66 29.66
C VAL A 37 -10.72 11.63 28.57
N PRO A 38 -9.86 12.57 28.12
CA PRO A 38 -10.21 13.44 27.01
C PRO A 38 -10.38 12.52 25.80
N VAL A 39 -11.63 12.39 25.36
CA VAL A 39 -11.95 11.87 24.04
C VAL A 39 -11.18 12.74 23.06
N ASP A 40 -10.15 12.14 22.47
CA ASP A 40 -9.73 12.33 21.09
C ASP A 40 -9.75 13.79 20.62
N SER A 41 -8.57 14.39 20.44
CA SER A 41 -8.40 15.64 19.69
C SER A 41 -8.74 15.40 18.21
N MET A 42 -10.01 15.12 17.93
CA MET A 42 -10.63 14.99 16.63
C MET A 42 -10.48 16.35 15.94
N PRO A 43 -9.68 16.44 14.86
CA PRO A 43 -9.28 17.72 14.28
C PRO A 43 -10.41 18.41 13.49
N PHE A 44 -11.54 17.75 13.27
CA PHE A 44 -12.71 18.24 12.54
C PHE A 44 -13.87 18.52 13.50
N ASP A 45 -14.49 19.69 13.33
CA ASP A 45 -15.69 20.04 14.07
C ASP A 45 -16.90 19.38 13.40
N PHE A 46 -17.48 18.39 14.09
CA PHE A 46 -18.62 17.58 13.65
C PHE A 46 -19.85 18.42 13.27
N HIS A 47 -19.96 19.65 13.77
CA HIS A 47 -21.09 20.54 13.57
C HIS A 47 -20.99 21.39 12.30
N LYS A 48 -19.82 21.42 11.65
CA LYS A 48 -19.58 22.15 10.40
C LYS A 48 -19.41 21.18 9.24
N ASP A 49 -19.86 21.58 8.05
CA ASP A 49 -19.76 20.76 6.85
C ASP A 49 -18.29 20.41 6.55
N ILE A 50 -18.00 19.11 6.47
CA ILE A 50 -16.65 18.59 6.19
C ILE A 50 -16.20 19.04 4.80
N ALA A 51 -17.11 19.25 3.86
CA ALA A 51 -16.77 19.79 2.54
C ALA A 51 -16.15 21.20 2.62
N GLN A 52 -16.42 21.97 3.68
CA GLN A 52 -15.82 23.29 3.91
C GLN A 52 -14.51 23.22 4.70
N GLN A 53 -14.31 22.17 5.49
CA GLN A 53 -13.11 21.96 6.30
C GLN A 53 -12.02 21.17 5.58
N LEU A 54 -12.36 20.44 4.53
CA LEU A 54 -11.39 19.72 3.72
C LEU A 54 -10.73 20.64 2.70
N ILE A 55 -9.46 20.37 2.44
CA ILE A 55 -8.73 20.85 1.28
C ILE A 55 -9.53 20.52 -0.01
N PRO A 56 -9.52 21.37 -1.05
CA PRO A 56 -10.21 21.07 -2.31
C PRO A 56 -9.80 19.71 -2.88
N PHE A 57 -10.76 18.99 -3.49
CA PHE A 57 -10.54 17.66 -4.07
C PHE A 57 -9.28 17.56 -4.93
N GLU A 58 -9.00 18.57 -5.74
CA GLU A 58 -7.84 18.64 -6.64
C GLU A 58 -6.49 18.69 -5.91
N GLU A 59 -6.42 19.32 -4.74
CA GLU A 59 -5.22 19.35 -3.90
C GLU A 59 -5.04 18.01 -3.18
N MET A 60 -6.12 17.39 -2.69
CA MET A 60 -6.09 16.02 -2.16
C MET A 60 -5.67 15.00 -3.23
N TYR A 61 -6.13 15.16 -4.46
CA TYR A 61 -5.76 14.29 -5.58
C TYR A 61 -4.27 14.40 -5.93
N LYS A 62 -3.70 15.61 -5.94
CA LYS A 62 -2.25 15.79 -6.13
C LYS A 62 -1.42 15.10 -5.04
N LEU A 63 -1.90 15.18 -3.79
CA LEU A 63 -1.25 14.53 -2.66
C LEU A 63 -1.35 13.01 -2.78
N ALA A 64 -2.54 12.49 -3.08
CA ALA A 64 -2.76 11.08 -3.33
C ALA A 64 -1.89 10.55 -4.49
N LEU A 65 -1.75 11.28 -5.59
CA LEU A 65 -0.85 10.91 -6.70
C LEU A 65 0.62 10.77 -6.25
N THR A 66 1.05 11.57 -5.27
CA THR A 66 2.42 11.56 -4.76
C THR A 66 2.70 10.34 -3.88
N TYR A 67 1.68 9.84 -3.18
CA TYR A 67 1.83 8.73 -2.23
C TYR A 67 1.27 7.39 -2.72
N ALA A 68 0.39 7.38 -3.72
CA ALA A 68 -0.28 6.18 -4.22
C ALA A 68 0.72 5.11 -4.71
N PRO A 69 0.76 3.93 -4.07
CA PRO A 69 1.66 2.84 -4.46
C PRO A 69 1.38 2.30 -5.87
N SER A 70 0.11 2.26 -6.28
CA SER A 70 -0.31 1.79 -7.60
C SER A 70 0.29 2.64 -8.74
N VAL A 71 0.22 3.96 -8.63
CA VAL A 71 0.79 4.88 -9.63
C VAL A 71 2.31 4.82 -9.62
N LYS A 72 2.94 4.69 -8.44
CA LYS A 72 4.40 4.50 -8.34
C LYS A 72 4.85 3.21 -9.02
N PHE A 73 4.15 2.10 -8.78
CA PHE A 73 4.44 0.83 -9.43
C PHE A 73 4.33 0.94 -10.95
N GLU A 74 3.23 1.48 -11.47
CA GLU A 74 3.04 1.64 -12.91
C GLU A 74 4.05 2.59 -13.56
N SER A 75 4.48 3.64 -12.84
CA SER A 75 5.56 4.51 -13.32
C SER A 75 6.92 3.81 -13.36
N ALA A 76 7.23 2.97 -12.36
CA ALA A 76 8.45 2.15 -12.37
C ALA A 76 8.44 1.12 -13.51
N VAL A 77 7.31 0.47 -13.77
CA VAL A 77 7.13 -0.47 -14.89
C VAL A 77 7.31 0.25 -16.23
N SER A 78 6.68 1.41 -16.41
CA SER A 78 6.86 2.21 -17.63
C SER A 78 8.32 2.63 -17.85
N ASN A 79 9.02 3.08 -16.79
CA ASN A 79 10.44 3.42 -16.87
C ASN A 79 11.31 2.21 -17.25
N SER A 80 11.01 1.03 -16.72
CA SER A 80 11.68 -0.22 -17.13
C SER A 80 11.48 -0.50 -18.62
N GLN A 81 10.26 -0.30 -19.15
CA GLN A 81 10.00 -0.56 -20.57
C GLN A 81 10.57 0.51 -21.49
N LEU A 82 10.69 1.75 -21.00
CA LEU A 82 11.45 2.78 -21.69
C LEU A 82 12.93 2.40 -21.79
N ALA A 83 13.53 1.91 -20.69
CA ALA A 83 14.92 1.43 -20.69
C ALA A 83 15.09 0.23 -21.63
N ALA A 84 14.15 -0.72 -21.65
CA ALA A 84 14.16 -1.85 -22.58
C ALA A 84 14.05 -1.39 -24.05
N TYR A 85 13.21 -0.38 -24.34
CA TYR A 85 13.11 0.21 -25.67
C TYR A 85 14.42 0.92 -26.11
N GLN A 86 15.05 1.66 -25.21
CA GLN A 86 16.35 2.27 -25.46
C GLN A 86 17.44 1.22 -25.67
N LEU A 87 17.45 0.16 -24.86
CA LEU A 87 18.37 -0.97 -25.02
C LEU A 87 18.19 -1.65 -26.37
N ALA A 88 16.94 -1.89 -26.81
CA ALA A 88 16.65 -2.47 -28.11
C ALA A 88 17.18 -1.61 -29.27
N LYS A 89 17.19 -0.28 -29.12
CA LYS A 89 17.87 0.62 -30.08
C LYS A 89 19.39 0.48 -29.99
N LEU A 90 19.95 0.49 -28.79
CA LEU A 90 21.40 0.44 -28.59
C LEU A 90 22.01 -0.92 -28.95
N GLN A 91 21.23 -2.00 -28.93
CA GLN A 91 21.65 -3.31 -29.43
C GLN A 91 22.13 -3.26 -30.87
N ILE A 92 21.70 -2.28 -31.70
CA ILE A 92 22.26 -2.11 -33.05
C ILE A 92 23.77 -1.81 -33.03
N LEU A 93 24.24 -1.12 -31.99
CA LEU A 93 25.65 -0.81 -31.81
C LEU A 93 26.45 -2.02 -31.27
N GLN A 94 25.79 -3.00 -30.64
CA GLN A 94 26.46 -4.20 -30.09
C GLN A 94 27.02 -5.12 -31.18
N ASN A 95 26.63 -4.95 -32.44
CA ASN A 95 27.21 -5.70 -33.56
C ASN A 95 28.61 -5.20 -33.96
N LEU A 96 29.04 -4.07 -33.41
CA LEU A 96 30.38 -3.51 -33.56
C LEU A 96 31.15 -3.73 -32.26
N ASN A 97 32.05 -4.71 -32.24
CA ASN A 97 32.90 -4.98 -31.07
C ASN A 97 34.36 -4.72 -31.42
N GLY A 98 35.02 -3.85 -30.67
CA GLY A 98 36.47 -3.73 -30.69
C GLY A 98 37.09 -4.81 -29.83
N PHE A 99 38.11 -5.50 -30.33
CA PHE A 99 38.88 -6.43 -29.53
C PHE A 99 40.37 -6.06 -29.55
N ALA A 100 40.99 -6.13 -28.39
CA ALA A 100 42.43 -6.02 -28.23
C ALA A 100 42.87 -7.22 -27.39
N ASN A 101 43.56 -8.16 -28.03
CA ASN A 101 44.07 -9.36 -27.38
C ASN A 101 45.59 -9.28 -27.33
N TYR A 102 46.16 -9.58 -26.17
CA TYR A 102 47.58 -9.79 -25.98
C TYR A 102 47.80 -11.25 -25.62
N SER A 103 48.47 -12.02 -26.48
CA SER A 103 48.83 -13.40 -26.20
C SER A 103 50.35 -13.55 -26.12
N THR A 104 50.81 -14.18 -25.05
CA THR A 104 52.21 -14.58 -24.85
C THR A 104 52.24 -16.09 -24.63
N GLY A 105 53.04 -16.81 -25.40
CA GLY A 105 53.11 -18.27 -25.39
C GLY A 105 53.64 -18.85 -26.71
N ASN A 106 54.18 -20.08 -26.64
CA ASN A 106 54.74 -20.80 -27.78
C ASN A 106 53.63 -21.22 -28.78
N GLN A 107 53.35 -20.36 -29.76
CA GLN A 107 52.39 -20.61 -30.83
C GLN A 107 53.10 -21.22 -32.04
N ALA A 108 53.16 -22.55 -32.12
CA ALA A 108 53.57 -23.23 -33.35
C ALA A 108 52.41 -23.10 -34.37
N ILE A 109 52.54 -22.20 -35.35
CA ILE A 109 51.58 -22.07 -36.45
C ILE A 109 51.77 -23.27 -37.39
N LEU A 110 50.97 -24.32 -37.25
CA LEU A 110 50.93 -25.42 -38.22
C LEU A 110 50.42 -24.89 -39.56
N SER A 111 51.35 -24.43 -40.40
CA SER A 111 51.10 -24.00 -41.77
C SER A 111 50.95 -25.25 -42.64
N THR A 112 49.72 -25.62 -42.99
CA THR A 112 49.44 -26.67 -43.99
C THR A 112 49.65 -26.12 -45.41
N GLY A 113 50.83 -25.55 -45.66
CA GLY A 113 51.28 -25.09 -46.98
C GLY A 113 52.47 -25.95 -47.42
N THR A 114 52.42 -26.46 -48.65
CA THR A 114 53.33 -27.46 -49.23
C THR A 114 54.75 -26.94 -49.52
N ASN A 115 55.34 -26.12 -48.65
CA ASN A 115 56.73 -25.66 -48.74
C ASN A 115 57.37 -25.69 -47.34
N VAL A 116 57.96 -26.84 -47.03
CA VAL A 116 58.70 -27.12 -45.79
C VAL A 116 60.12 -26.56 -45.93
N THR A 117 60.30 -25.25 -45.82
CA THR A 117 61.64 -24.65 -45.59
C THR A 117 61.62 -23.28 -44.92
N ASP A 118 60.51 -22.86 -44.34
CA ASP A 118 60.53 -21.70 -43.44
C ASP A 118 60.14 -22.18 -42.05
N GLN A 119 61.18 -22.38 -41.26
CA GLN A 119 61.11 -22.68 -39.84
C GLN A 119 60.35 -21.53 -39.19
N LEU A 120 59.03 -21.73 -39.04
CA LEU A 120 58.10 -21.01 -38.18
C LEU A 120 58.87 -20.09 -37.24
N GLY A 121 58.94 -18.80 -37.61
CA GLY A 121 59.28 -17.77 -36.65
C GLY A 121 58.36 -17.98 -35.45
N GLN A 122 58.94 -18.48 -34.37
CA GLN A 122 58.26 -18.73 -33.11
C GLN A 122 57.95 -17.36 -32.51
N ILE A 123 56.92 -16.70 -33.02
CA ILE A 123 56.48 -15.39 -32.53
C ILE A 123 55.78 -15.64 -31.20
N SER A 124 56.59 -15.61 -30.12
CA SER A 124 56.18 -15.90 -28.74
C SER A 124 55.22 -14.83 -28.17
N ASN A 125 55.17 -13.63 -28.73
CA ASN A 125 54.35 -12.51 -28.23
C ASN A 125 53.62 -11.84 -29.41
N GLY A 126 52.29 -11.90 -29.42
CA GLY A 126 51.45 -11.30 -30.46
C GLY A 126 50.44 -10.31 -29.87
N TYR A 127 50.45 -9.07 -30.37
CA TYR A 127 49.35 -8.13 -30.16
C TYR A 127 48.38 -8.24 -31.32
N ARG A 128 47.12 -8.57 -31.04
CA ARG A 128 46.05 -8.59 -32.04
C ARG A 128 44.99 -7.58 -31.63
N ALA A 129 45.01 -6.42 -32.26
CA ALA A 129 43.92 -5.46 -32.22
C ALA A 129 43.12 -5.56 -33.52
N GLY A 130 41.80 -5.52 -33.42
CA GLY A 130 40.91 -5.54 -34.57
C GLY A 130 39.50 -5.11 -34.19
N VAL A 131 38.70 -4.79 -35.20
CA VAL A 131 37.28 -4.51 -35.05
C VAL A 131 36.54 -5.68 -35.69
N ASN A 132 35.65 -6.32 -34.93
CA ASN A 132 34.78 -7.35 -35.46
C ASN A 132 33.38 -6.74 -35.68
N VAL A 133 32.88 -6.88 -36.90
CA VAL A 133 31.50 -6.54 -37.27
C VAL A 133 30.78 -7.85 -37.54
N SER A 134 29.91 -8.25 -36.64
CA SER A 134 29.07 -9.45 -36.81
C SER A 134 27.65 -9.03 -37.17
N ILE A 135 27.23 -9.28 -38.41
CA ILE A 135 25.86 -9.02 -38.89
C ILE A 135 25.14 -10.36 -39.04
N SER A 136 24.21 -10.65 -38.14
CA SER A 136 23.37 -11.85 -38.25
C SER A 136 22.18 -11.58 -39.19
N ILE A 137 21.73 -12.56 -39.97
CA ILE A 137 20.53 -12.39 -40.84
C ILE A 137 19.27 -12.10 -39.99
N HIS A 138 19.20 -12.66 -38.79
CA HIS A 138 18.19 -12.32 -37.77
C HIS A 138 18.18 -10.84 -37.40
N ASP A 139 19.34 -10.17 -37.48
CA ASP A 139 19.45 -8.75 -37.19
C ASP A 139 18.83 -7.87 -38.26
N LEU A 140 18.82 -8.30 -39.52
CA LEU A 140 18.22 -7.53 -40.60
C LEU A 140 16.69 -7.59 -40.57
N PHE A 141 16.11 -8.76 -40.31
CA PHE A 141 14.65 -8.96 -40.41
C PHE A 141 13.93 -8.92 -39.05
N GLY A 142 14.55 -9.43 -37.98
CA GLY A 142 13.94 -9.54 -36.65
C GLY A 142 14.02 -8.26 -35.83
N ARG A 143 15.08 -7.45 -35.97
CA ARG A 143 15.29 -6.23 -35.17
C ARG A 143 14.24 -5.13 -35.33
N PRO A 144 13.79 -4.77 -36.55
CA PRO A 144 12.74 -3.75 -36.66
C PRO A 144 11.46 -4.21 -35.96
N GLN A 145 11.17 -5.52 -35.96
CA GLN A 145 10.03 -6.09 -35.23
C GLN A 145 10.25 -6.04 -33.72
N GLN A 146 11.45 -6.32 -33.21
CA GLN A 146 11.79 -6.21 -31.79
C GLN A 146 11.67 -4.77 -31.28
N ILE A 147 12.15 -3.78 -32.04
CA ILE A 147 12.01 -2.36 -31.69
C ILE A 147 10.54 -1.94 -31.70
N ARG A 148 9.76 -2.38 -32.69
CA ARG A 148 8.31 -2.14 -32.74
C ARG A 148 7.58 -2.77 -31.56
N LEU A 149 7.94 -3.98 -31.17
CA LEU A 149 7.39 -4.66 -30.00
C LEU A 149 7.74 -3.91 -28.71
N ALA A 150 9.00 -3.54 -28.51
CA ALA A 150 9.43 -2.78 -27.33
C ALA A 150 8.73 -1.41 -27.24
N ARG A 151 8.55 -0.74 -28.39
CA ARG A 151 7.78 0.50 -28.47
C ARG A 151 6.31 0.30 -28.11
N ALA A 152 5.65 -0.70 -28.71
CA ALA A 152 4.24 -1.00 -28.43
C ALA A 152 4.03 -1.36 -26.96
N ASN A 153 4.96 -2.12 -26.37
CA ASN A 153 4.94 -2.44 -24.94
C ASN A 153 5.09 -1.19 -24.07
N TYR A 154 6.00 -0.28 -24.41
CA TYR A 154 6.14 1.01 -23.70
C TYR A 154 4.87 1.86 -23.81
N GLU A 155 4.30 2.01 -25.01
CA GLU A 155 3.04 2.73 -25.23
C GLU A 155 1.89 2.09 -24.42
N ALA A 156 1.79 0.76 -24.38
CA ALA A 156 0.79 0.05 -23.58
C ALA A 156 0.98 0.26 -22.07
N THR A 157 2.23 0.31 -21.57
CA THR A 157 2.48 0.62 -20.15
C THR A 157 2.17 2.07 -19.80
N GLN A 158 2.33 3.00 -20.75
CA GLN A 158 1.93 4.40 -20.55
C GLN A 158 0.41 4.53 -20.43
N GLU A 159 -0.36 3.85 -21.29
CA GLU A 159 -1.81 3.83 -21.14
C GLU A 159 -2.26 3.18 -19.82
N ARG A 160 -1.61 2.09 -19.41
CA ARG A 160 -1.87 1.44 -18.12
C ARG A 160 -1.67 2.38 -16.94
N LYS A 161 -0.59 3.16 -16.96
CA LYS A 161 -0.34 4.21 -15.95
C LYS A 161 -1.47 5.25 -15.95
N ARG A 162 -1.91 5.74 -17.11
CA ARG A 162 -3.03 6.69 -17.19
C ARG A 162 -4.33 6.10 -16.66
N THR A 163 -4.62 4.82 -16.95
CA THR A 163 -5.77 4.12 -16.38
C THR A 163 -5.68 4.04 -14.86
N ALA A 164 -4.49 3.76 -14.31
CA ALA A 164 -4.28 3.73 -12.86
C ALA A 164 -4.52 5.11 -12.22
N GLU A 165 -4.09 6.20 -12.85
CA GLU A 165 -4.35 7.57 -12.40
C GLU A 165 -5.85 7.92 -12.41
N ILE A 166 -6.56 7.56 -13.50
CA ILE A 166 -8.01 7.77 -13.60
C ILE A 166 -8.75 6.94 -12.53
N GLN A 167 -8.33 5.69 -12.32
CA GLN A 167 -8.91 4.81 -11.31
C GLN A 167 -8.69 5.38 -9.91
N LEU A 168 -7.48 5.85 -9.61
CA LEU A 168 -7.17 6.53 -8.35
C LEU A 168 -8.07 7.75 -8.14
N LYS A 169 -8.26 8.58 -9.18
CA LYS A 169 -9.14 9.75 -9.10
C LYS A 169 -10.59 9.36 -8.78
N ARG A 170 -11.11 8.33 -9.44
CA ARG A 170 -12.47 7.82 -9.24
C ARG A 170 -12.66 7.28 -7.82
N ASP A 171 -11.71 6.49 -7.35
CA ASP A 171 -11.78 5.86 -6.04
C ASP A 171 -11.68 6.90 -4.92
N LEU A 172 -10.79 7.89 -5.08
CA LEU A 172 -10.70 9.03 -4.16
C LEU A 172 -12.01 9.83 -4.13
N PHE A 173 -12.62 10.07 -5.29
CA PHE A 173 -13.89 10.79 -5.39
C PHE A 173 -15.02 10.07 -4.66
N ASN A 174 -15.12 8.74 -4.83
CA ASN A 174 -16.12 7.93 -4.13
C ASN A 174 -15.91 8.00 -2.61
N MET A 175 -14.68 7.82 -2.12
CA MET A 175 -14.38 7.91 -0.69
C MET A 175 -14.69 9.28 -0.10
N TYR A 176 -14.38 10.34 -0.85
CA TYR A 176 -14.73 11.71 -0.46
C TYR A 176 -16.25 11.90 -0.36
N GLN A 177 -16.99 11.39 -1.34
CA GLN A 177 -18.44 11.49 -1.33
C GLN A 177 -19.09 10.64 -0.22
N ASP A 178 -18.55 9.46 0.06
CA ASP A 178 -18.97 8.59 1.16
C ASP A 178 -18.74 9.25 2.52
N LEU A 179 -17.62 9.96 2.69
CA LEU A 179 -17.34 10.73 3.90
C LEU A 179 -18.39 11.83 4.12
N ILE A 180 -18.67 12.65 3.10
CA ILE A 180 -19.70 13.70 3.18
C ILE A 180 -21.07 13.09 3.49
N LEU A 181 -21.42 11.99 2.82
CA LEU A 181 -22.70 11.32 3.02
C LEU A 181 -22.81 10.78 4.45
N SER A 182 -21.79 10.11 4.96
CA SER A 182 -21.76 9.56 6.31
C SER A 182 -21.89 10.65 7.38
N GLN A 183 -21.28 11.83 7.17
CA GLN A 183 -21.48 12.98 8.05
C GLN A 183 -22.93 13.45 8.03
N ARG A 184 -23.53 13.61 6.84
CA ARG A 184 -24.90 14.10 6.71
C ARG A 184 -25.90 13.13 7.35
N VAL A 185 -25.68 11.83 7.20
CA VAL A 185 -26.47 10.80 7.88
C VAL A 185 -26.31 10.90 9.40
N LEU A 186 -25.08 11.06 9.90
CA LEU A 186 -24.83 11.26 11.33
C LEU A 186 -25.58 12.48 11.88
N GLN A 187 -25.54 13.62 11.19
CA GLN A 187 -26.28 14.81 11.60
C GLN A 187 -27.80 14.59 11.66
N ILE A 188 -28.36 13.86 10.70
CA ILE A 188 -29.79 13.50 10.71
C ILE A 188 -30.11 12.61 11.92
N ARG A 189 -29.28 11.58 12.18
CA ARG A 189 -29.47 10.67 13.32
C ARG A 189 -29.34 11.39 14.66
N LEU A 190 -28.42 12.34 14.79
CA LEU A 190 -28.28 13.15 16.01
C LEU A 190 -29.54 14.00 16.27
N ARG A 191 -30.15 14.58 15.23
CA ARG A 191 -31.42 15.32 15.38
C ARG A 191 -32.57 14.39 15.76
N ASP A 192 -32.64 13.21 15.16
CA ASP A 192 -33.64 12.19 15.47
C ASP A 192 -33.52 11.69 16.92
N ASP A 193 -32.30 11.47 17.41
CA ASP A 193 -32.03 11.10 18.80
C ASP A 193 -32.45 12.20 19.79
N GLN A 194 -32.18 13.47 19.48
CA GLN A 194 -32.66 14.60 20.28
C GLN A 194 -34.20 14.67 20.33
N ALA A 195 -34.86 14.45 19.20
CA ALA A 195 -36.32 14.40 19.14
C ALA A 195 -36.89 13.21 19.93
N SER A 196 -36.28 12.03 19.82
CA SER A 196 -36.70 10.85 20.57
C SER A 196 -36.45 10.98 22.07
N LEU A 197 -35.35 11.64 22.48
CA LEU A 197 -35.08 11.96 23.88
C LEU A 197 -36.13 12.93 24.45
N ALA A 198 -36.53 13.95 23.68
CA ALA A 198 -37.59 14.86 24.08
C ALA A 198 -38.93 14.13 24.24
N ALA A 199 -39.29 13.26 23.29
CA ALA A 199 -40.50 12.44 23.37
C ALA A 199 -40.48 11.49 24.58
N TYR A 200 -39.35 10.83 24.84
CA TYR A 200 -39.17 9.99 26.03
C TYR A 200 -39.39 10.77 27.32
N ARG A 201 -38.79 11.97 27.46
CA ARG A 201 -38.97 12.82 28.64
C ARG A 201 -40.40 13.31 28.82
N ILE A 202 -41.09 13.64 27.73
CA ILE A 202 -42.51 14.02 27.77
C ILE A 202 -43.35 12.84 28.25
N ALA A 203 -43.14 11.65 27.69
CA ALA A 203 -43.83 10.44 28.10
C ALA A 203 -43.59 10.10 29.58
N GLU A 204 -42.36 10.27 30.08
CA GLU A 204 -42.03 10.06 31.49
C GLU A 204 -42.82 11.01 32.41
N VAL A 205 -42.90 12.29 32.07
CA VAL A 205 -43.68 13.29 32.82
C VAL A 205 -45.19 13.00 32.74
N GLU A 206 -45.70 12.55 31.59
CA GLU A 206 -47.11 12.21 31.42
C GLU A 206 -47.49 10.93 32.17
N LEU A 207 -46.59 9.95 32.24
CA LEU A 207 -46.78 8.73 33.03
C LEU A 207 -46.87 9.05 34.52
N GLN A 208 -45.97 9.91 35.02
CA GLN A 208 -46.00 10.38 36.41
C GLN A 208 -47.30 11.11 36.76
N LYS A 209 -47.90 11.80 35.78
CA LYS A 209 -49.20 12.47 35.91
C LYS A 209 -50.39 11.52 35.68
N GLY A 210 -50.15 10.24 35.40
CA GLY A 210 -51.19 9.24 35.11
C GLY A 210 -51.94 9.47 33.79
N LYS A 211 -51.38 10.28 32.87
CA LYS A 211 -52.04 10.63 31.60
C LYS A 211 -51.84 9.59 30.50
N ILE A 212 -50.79 8.77 30.60
CA ILE A 212 -50.49 7.69 29.66
C ILE A 212 -50.30 6.36 30.39
N THR A 213 -50.41 5.26 29.64
CA THR A 213 -50.16 3.91 30.17
C THR A 213 -48.66 3.59 30.21
N PRO A 214 -48.22 2.70 31.12
CA PRO A 214 -46.83 2.22 31.15
C PRO A 214 -46.36 1.59 29.84
N GLU A 215 -47.27 0.96 29.09
CA GLU A 215 -46.99 0.37 27.77
C GLU A 215 -46.55 1.44 26.76
N THR A 216 -47.25 2.58 26.72
CA THR A 216 -46.89 3.72 25.86
C THR A 216 -45.54 4.32 26.24
N HIS A 217 -45.21 4.37 27.54
CA HIS A 217 -43.88 4.79 28.00
C HIS A 217 -42.80 3.80 27.56
N ALA A 218 -43.03 2.49 27.72
CA ALA A 218 -42.09 1.45 27.29
C ALA A 218 -41.83 1.50 25.78
N PHE A 219 -42.84 1.78 24.95
CA PHE A 219 -42.68 1.99 23.52
C PHE A 219 -41.74 3.16 23.20
N ASN A 220 -41.93 4.32 23.85
CA ASN A 220 -41.06 5.49 23.66
C ASN A 220 -39.62 5.24 24.18
N SER A 221 -39.47 4.49 25.28
CA SER A 221 -38.17 4.06 25.79
C SER A 221 -37.43 3.17 24.79
N ASN A 222 -38.12 2.19 24.19
CA ASN A 222 -37.54 1.31 23.18
C ASN A 222 -37.15 2.10 21.93
N ARG A 223 -38.00 3.03 21.48
CA ARG A 223 -37.67 3.93 20.36
C ARG A 223 -36.42 4.76 20.65
N TYR A 224 -36.27 5.32 21.85
CA TYR A 224 -35.08 6.06 22.24
C TYR A 224 -33.81 5.18 22.30
N ALA A 225 -33.92 3.96 22.81
CA ALA A 225 -32.80 3.01 22.80
C ALA A 225 -32.38 2.64 21.36
N GLU A 226 -33.35 2.50 20.45
CA GLU A 226 -33.11 2.25 19.03
C GLU A 226 -32.43 3.45 18.36
N THR A 227 -32.95 4.67 18.51
CA THR A 227 -32.33 5.88 17.93
C THR A 227 -30.89 6.04 18.39
N ARG A 228 -30.63 5.81 19.68
CA ARG A 228 -29.28 5.87 20.25
C ARG A 228 -28.35 4.84 19.63
N THR A 229 -28.84 3.63 19.39
CA THR A 229 -28.07 2.59 18.68
C THR A 229 -27.75 3.02 17.24
N THR A 230 -28.72 3.60 16.53
CA THR A 230 -28.48 4.08 15.15
C THR A 230 -27.50 5.25 15.08
N VAL A 231 -27.48 6.12 16.10
CA VAL A 231 -26.48 7.20 16.20
C VAL A 231 -25.08 6.63 16.36
N GLU A 232 -24.88 5.67 17.26
CA GLU A 232 -23.56 5.05 17.46
C GLU A 232 -23.07 4.31 16.21
N GLN A 233 -23.98 3.65 15.48
CA GLN A 233 -23.68 3.06 14.18
C GLN A 233 -23.26 4.13 13.15
N ALA A 234 -23.99 5.24 13.06
CA ALA A 234 -23.68 6.32 12.14
C ALA A 234 -22.34 7.00 12.49
N LYS A 235 -22.03 7.19 13.77
CA LYS A 235 -20.73 7.68 14.25
C LYS A 235 -19.60 6.76 13.83
N THR A 236 -19.79 5.46 14.06
CA THR A 236 -18.81 4.44 13.67
C THR A 236 -18.56 4.46 12.17
N GLN A 237 -19.61 4.56 11.36
CA GLN A 237 -19.48 4.62 9.90
C GLN A 237 -18.74 5.87 9.45
N PHE A 238 -19.04 7.03 10.04
CA PHE A 238 -18.34 8.28 9.78
C PHE A 238 -16.83 8.17 10.06
N ILE A 239 -16.48 7.64 11.23
CA ILE A 239 -15.07 7.44 11.63
C ILE A 239 -14.37 6.46 10.68
N LYS A 240 -15.03 5.38 10.26
CA LYS A 240 -14.47 4.44 9.27
C LYS A 240 -14.23 5.10 7.92
N SER A 241 -15.19 5.87 7.40
CA SER A 241 -15.03 6.61 6.14
C SER A 241 -13.90 7.64 6.22
N MET A 242 -13.72 8.27 7.37
CA MET A 242 -12.61 9.21 7.62
C MET A 242 -11.25 8.50 7.56
N TYR A 243 -11.07 7.40 8.30
CA TYR A 243 -9.82 6.63 8.26
C TYR A 243 -9.55 5.97 6.90
N ALA A 244 -10.59 5.55 6.18
CA ALA A 244 -10.45 5.01 4.84
C ALA A 244 -9.86 6.06 3.88
N LEU A 245 -10.33 7.31 3.96
CA LEU A 245 -9.79 8.41 3.18
C LEU A 245 -8.33 8.71 3.57
N GLU A 246 -8.02 8.73 4.87
CA GLU A 246 -6.66 8.95 5.38
C GLU A 246 -5.68 7.92 4.84
N LEU A 247 -6.03 6.63 4.94
CA LEU A 247 -5.20 5.53 4.44
C LEU A 247 -5.00 5.60 2.93
N PHE A 248 -6.02 6.05 2.19
CA PHE A 248 -5.96 6.11 0.72
C PHE A 248 -5.10 7.28 0.21
N VAL A 249 -5.18 8.45 0.85
CA VAL A 249 -4.34 9.61 0.50
C VAL A 249 -2.91 9.45 1.03
N GLY A 250 -2.73 8.69 2.13
CA GLY A 250 -1.43 8.42 2.73
C GLY A 250 -0.89 9.59 3.56
N VAL A 251 -1.74 10.53 3.96
CA VAL A 251 -1.40 11.63 4.88
C VAL A 251 -2.40 11.66 6.04
N PRO A 252 -1.97 12.08 7.24
CA PRO A 252 -2.88 12.15 8.39
C PRO A 252 -3.98 13.18 8.14
N ILE A 253 -5.19 12.88 8.64
CA ILE A 253 -6.39 13.71 8.42
C ILE A 253 -6.20 15.16 8.92
N GLN A 254 -5.32 15.37 9.91
CA GLN A 254 -4.93 16.69 10.44
C GLN A 254 -4.32 17.61 9.38
N GLN A 255 -3.61 17.05 8.38
CA GLN A 255 -3.03 17.80 7.27
C GLN A 255 -4.03 18.05 6.13
N LEU A 256 -5.18 17.38 6.14
CA LEU A 256 -6.27 17.56 5.19
C LEU A 256 -7.26 18.65 5.61
N LYS A 257 -7.05 19.25 6.79
CA LYS A 257 -7.81 20.37 7.29
C LYS A 257 -7.35 21.65 6.60
N ARG A 258 -8.29 22.32 5.93
CA ARG A 258 -8.12 23.66 5.39
C ARG A 258 -7.93 24.63 6.56
N ASN A 259 -6.82 25.38 6.54
CA ASN A 259 -6.58 26.48 7.48
C ASN A 259 -7.64 27.59 7.34
#